data_AF-A0AA43AAL9-F1
#
_entry.id   AF-A0AA43AAL9-F1
#
_cell.length_a   1.000
_cell.length_b   1.000
_cell.length_c   1.000
_cell.angle_alpha   90.00
_cell.angle_beta   90.00
_cell.angle_gamma   90.00
#
_symmetry.space_group_name_H-M   'P 1'
#
loop_
_entity.id
_entity.type
_entity.pdbx_description
1 polymer ?
#
loop_
_entity_poly.entity_id
_entity_poly.type
_entity_poly.pdbx_seq_one_letter_code
_entity_poly.pdbx_strand_id
1 'polypeptide(L)'
;MSAFPLRLVLILLLCGALPAVAAPAEPAPVQREIIPGSELMTSQERERYRLRLRGAGTPQERERLRAEHVKAMEERARLQGLTIIDYSREKKAK
;
A
#
# COMPACT_ATOMS: atom_id res chain seq x y z
N MET A 1 32.09 28.64 54.89
CA MET A 1 32.37 29.85 54.09
C MET A 1 31.27 29.91 53.04
N SER A 2 30.11 30.49 53.38
CA SER A 2 29.55 31.75 52.81
C SER A 2 29.24 31.65 51.30
N ALA A 3 28.03 31.88 50.77
CA ALA A 3 26.79 32.48 51.24
C ALA A 3 25.65 32.17 50.21
N PHE A 4 24.39 32.18 50.64
CA PHE A 4 23.18 32.19 49.79
C PHE A 4 23.01 33.57 49.10
N PRO A 5 22.27 33.68 47.97
CA PRO A 5 20.85 34.03 48.12
C PRO A 5 19.89 33.36 47.14
N LEU A 6 18.76 32.98 47.72
CA LEU A 6 17.42 32.88 47.14
C LEU A 6 17.20 33.88 45.98
N ARG A 7 16.89 33.38 44.78
CA ARG A 7 16.12 34.12 43.78
C ARG A 7 15.03 33.21 43.23
N LEU A 8 13.89 33.28 43.90
CA LEU A 8 12.60 32.87 43.40
C LEU A 8 12.34 33.66 42.10
N VAL A 9 12.54 33.03 40.95
CA VAL A 9 12.17 33.59 39.65
C VAL A 9 10.99 32.76 39.15
N LEU A 10 9.81 33.17 39.60
CA LEU A 10 8.53 32.87 38.98
C LEU A 10 8.54 33.58 37.61
N ILE A 11 8.81 32.84 36.53
CA ILE A 11 8.51 33.29 35.17
C ILE A 11 7.33 32.47 34.67
N LEU A 12 6.17 33.10 34.82
CA LEU A 12 4.98 32.82 34.03
C LEU A 12 5.26 33.31 32.60
N LEU A 13 4.63 32.66 31.62
CA LEU A 13 4.45 33.14 30.24
C LEU A 13 5.59 32.81 29.26
N LEU A 14 5.43 31.74 28.49
CA LEU A 14 4.90 31.82 27.12
C LEU A 14 5.04 30.42 26.47
N CYS A 15 3.90 29.79 26.20
CA CYS A 15 3.80 28.56 25.44
C CYS A 15 4.21 28.84 23.98
N GLY A 16 5.50 28.75 23.68
CA GLY A 16 6.02 28.78 22.32
C GLY A 16 5.74 27.44 21.66
N ALA A 17 4.62 27.34 20.96
CA ALA A 17 4.30 26.20 20.11
C ALA A 17 5.39 26.06 19.04
N LEU A 18 6.33 25.14 19.26
CA LEU A 18 7.21 24.66 18.21
C LEU A 18 6.32 24.04 17.13
N PRO A 19 6.35 24.52 15.87
CA PRO A 19 5.72 23.79 14.80
C PRO A 19 6.44 22.45 14.70
N ALA A 20 5.71 21.36 14.94
CA ALA A 20 6.20 20.03 14.65
C ALA A 20 6.55 20.00 13.16
N VAL A 21 7.84 20.00 12.83
CA VAL A 21 8.31 19.71 11.48
C VAL A 21 7.76 18.33 11.15
N ALA A 22 6.77 18.30 10.24
CA ALA A 22 6.21 17.06 9.74
C ALA A 22 7.36 16.27 9.11
N ALA A 23 7.71 15.14 9.73
CA ALA A 23 8.68 14.22 9.17
C ALA A 23 8.24 13.82 7.75
N PRO A 24 9.17 13.70 6.78
CA PRO A 24 8.81 13.23 5.45
C PRO A 24 8.14 11.87 5.59
N ALA A 25 6.91 11.76 5.11
CA ALA A 25 6.19 10.50 5.06
C ALA A 25 7.02 9.53 4.23
N GLU A 26 7.60 8.51 4.87
CA GLU A 26 8.34 7.49 4.14
C GLU A 26 7.42 6.86 3.08
N PRO A 27 7.89 6.71 1.83
CA PRO A 27 7.08 6.10 0.80
C PRO A 27 6.71 4.68 1.26
N ALA A 28 5.40 4.45 1.43
CA ALA A 28 4.89 3.14 1.83
C ALA A 28 5.51 2.06 0.93
N PRO A 29 5.96 0.93 1.50
CA PRO A 29 6.62 -0.11 0.73
C PRO A 29 5.72 -0.53 -0.42
N VAL A 30 6.22 -0.35 -1.65
CA VAL A 30 5.51 -0.75 -2.87
C VAL A 30 5.46 -2.28 -2.87
N GLN A 31 4.40 -2.84 -2.29
CA GLN A 31 4.12 -4.25 -2.43
C GLN A 31 3.93 -4.52 -3.92
N ARG A 32 4.89 -5.23 -4.53
CA ARG A 32 4.77 -5.68 -5.92
C ARG A 32 3.58 -6.61 -5.99
N GLU A 33 2.46 -6.07 -6.45
CA GLU A 33 1.23 -6.82 -6.59
C GLU A 33 1.41 -7.86 -7.69
N ILE A 34 1.26 -9.12 -7.32
CA ILE A 34 1.38 -10.24 -8.23
C ILE A 34 0.06 -10.33 -9.01
N ILE A 35 0.14 -10.23 -10.34
CA ILE A 35 -1.01 -10.21 -11.23
C ILE A 35 -1.20 -11.63 -11.79
N PRO A 36 -2.33 -12.31 -11.51
CA PRO A 36 -2.61 -13.62 -12.08
C PRO A 36 -2.64 -13.57 -13.60
N GLY A 37 -1.96 -14.49 -14.27
CA GLY A 37 -1.92 -14.51 -15.73
C GLY A 37 -1.11 -13.38 -16.37
N SER A 38 -0.18 -12.75 -15.64
CA SER A 38 0.68 -11.67 -16.15
C SER A 38 1.40 -12.00 -17.47
N GLU A 39 1.70 -13.28 -17.69
CA GLU A 39 2.36 -13.79 -18.90
C GLU A 39 1.50 -13.67 -20.15
N LEU A 40 0.18 -13.60 -19.99
CA LEU A 40 -0.80 -13.48 -21.08
C LEU A 40 -1.23 -12.03 -21.32
N MET A 41 -0.55 -11.08 -20.68
CA MET A 41 -0.91 -9.66 -20.67
C MET A 41 0.22 -8.77 -21.16
N THR A 42 -0.19 -7.75 -21.91
CA THR A 42 0.67 -6.61 -22.22
C THR A 42 0.95 -5.77 -20.97
N SER A 43 2.02 -4.96 -21.01
CA SER A 43 2.33 -4.02 -19.93
C SER A 43 1.20 -3.02 -19.68
N GLN A 44 0.49 -2.61 -20.73
CA GLN A 44 -0.63 -1.67 -20.62
C GLN A 44 -1.85 -2.29 -19.93
N GLU A 45 -2.20 -3.55 -20.26
CA GLU A 45 -3.28 -4.27 -19.57
C GLU A 45 -2.95 -4.46 -18.08
N ARG A 46 -1.68 -4.76 -17.75
CA ARG A 46 -1.22 -4.87 -16.36
C ARG A 46 -1.39 -3.55 -15.61
N GLU A 47 -1.04 -2.44 -16.23
CA GLU A 47 -1.20 -1.12 -15.60
C GLU A 47 -2.68 -0.78 -15.37
N ARG A 48 -3.54 -1.01 -16.37
CA ARG A 48 -5.00 -0.83 -16.22
C ARG A 48 -5.56 -1.66 -15.08
N TYR A 49 -5.11 -2.90 -14.95
CA TYR A 49 -5.54 -3.76 -13.85
C TYR A 49 -5.09 -3.22 -12.48
N ARG A 50 -3.83 -2.77 -12.35
CA ARG A 50 -3.34 -2.11 -11.13
C ARG A 50 -4.12 -0.84 -10.78
N LEU A 51 -4.50 -0.05 -11.78
CA LEU A 51 -5.32 1.15 -11.56
C LEU A 51 -6.71 0.79 -11.04
N ARG A 52 -7.34 -0.26 -11.59
CA ARG A 52 -8.63 -0.76 -11.07
C ARG A 52 -8.52 -1.25 -9.62
N LEU A 53 -7.47 -2.01 -9.29
CA LEU A 53 -7.24 -2.46 -7.92
C LEU A 53 -6.95 -1.32 -6.95
N ARG A 54 -6.19 -0.31 -7.36
CA ARG A 54 -5.96 0.91 -6.57
C ARG A 54 -7.22 1.75 -6.39
N GLY A 55 -8.14 1.72 -7.36
CA GLY A 55 -9.43 2.41 -7.28
C GLY A 55 -10.48 1.69 -6.45
N ALA A 56 -10.30 0.40 -6.15
CA ALA A 56 -11.21 -0.36 -5.29
C ALA A 56 -10.96 -0.02 -3.80
N GLY A 57 -11.98 0.54 -3.15
CA GLY A 57 -11.88 1.09 -1.80
C GLY A 57 -11.84 0.00 -0.72
N THR A 58 -12.48 -1.14 -0.99
CA THR A 58 -12.61 -2.21 0.01
C THR A 58 -11.76 -3.45 -0.32
N PRO A 59 -11.40 -4.26 0.69
CA PRO A 59 -10.77 -5.56 0.46
C PRO A 59 -11.65 -6.51 -0.37
N GLN A 60 -12.97 -6.54 -0.10
CA GLN A 60 -13.92 -7.36 -0.85
C GLN A 60 -13.99 -6.97 -2.33
N GLU A 61 -14.04 -5.67 -2.66
CA GLU A 61 -14.01 -5.21 -4.05
C GLU A 61 -12.72 -5.64 -4.77
N ARG A 62 -11.57 -5.50 -4.10
CA ARG A 62 -10.29 -5.94 -4.64
C ARG A 62 -10.26 -7.45 -4.89
N GLU A 63 -10.85 -8.23 -4.00
CA GLU A 63 -10.96 -9.69 -4.16
C GLU A 63 -11.90 -10.09 -5.30
N ARG A 64 -13.02 -9.38 -5.46
CA ARG A 64 -13.92 -9.55 -6.60
C ARG A 64 -13.21 -9.24 -7.93
N LEU A 65 -12.50 -8.11 -8.00
CA LEU A 65 -11.71 -7.74 -9.18
C LEU A 65 -10.64 -8.78 -9.52
N ARG A 66 -9.97 -9.35 -8.50
CA ARG A 66 -9.02 -10.47 -8.70
C ARG A 66 -9.71 -11.69 -9.28
N ALA A 67 -10.84 -12.11 -8.72
CA ALA A 67 -11.57 -13.28 -9.18
C ALA A 67 -12.09 -13.11 -10.62
N GLU A 68 -12.64 -11.94 -10.95
CA GLU A 68 -13.07 -11.60 -12.32
C GLU A 68 -11.89 -11.61 -13.29
N HIS A 69 -10.75 -11.08 -12.87
CA HIS A 69 -9.56 -11.07 -13.70
C HIS A 69 -9.00 -12.47 -13.96
N VAL A 70 -8.92 -13.32 -12.93
CA VAL A 70 -8.48 -14.71 -13.06
C VAL A 70 -9.32 -15.45 -14.09
N LYS A 71 -10.66 -15.37 -14.00
CA LYS A 71 -11.56 -16.02 -14.97
C LYS A 71 -11.33 -15.56 -16.40
N ALA A 72 -11.22 -14.24 -16.61
CA ALA A 72 -10.97 -13.69 -17.93
C ALA A 72 -9.63 -14.17 -18.51
N MET A 73 -8.62 -14.32 -17.65
CA MET A 73 -7.33 -14.84 -18.08
C MET A 73 -7.40 -16.36 -18.31
N GLU A 74 -8.12 -17.13 -17.50
CA GLU A 74 -8.32 -18.58 -17.71
C GLU A 74 -8.96 -18.87 -19.07
N GLU A 75 -9.96 -18.09 -19.46
CA GLU A 75 -10.58 -18.19 -20.78
C GLU A 75 -9.57 -17.93 -21.89
N ARG A 76 -8.77 -16.85 -21.77
CA ARG A 76 -7.71 -16.52 -22.73
C ARG A 76 -6.66 -17.63 -22.83
N ALA A 77 -6.24 -18.17 -21.69
CA ALA A 77 -5.27 -19.26 -21.64
C ALA A 77 -5.82 -20.52 -22.30
N ARG A 78 -7.09 -20.86 -22.02
CA ARG A 78 -7.79 -22.00 -22.64
C ARG A 78 -7.81 -21.89 -24.16
N LEU A 79 -8.07 -20.70 -24.70
CA LEU A 79 -8.04 -20.45 -26.15
C LEU A 79 -6.65 -20.62 -26.77
N GLN A 80 -5.59 -20.50 -25.97
CA GLN A 80 -4.20 -20.67 -26.39
C GLN A 80 -3.63 -22.06 -26.03
N GLY A 81 -4.44 -22.96 -25.45
CA GLY A 81 -3.97 -24.25 -24.95
C GLY A 81 -3.03 -24.15 -23.74
N LEU A 82 -3.06 -23.02 -23.02
CA LEU A 82 -2.25 -22.74 -21.84
C LEU A 82 -3.12 -22.84 -20.57
N THR A 83 -2.46 -23.03 -19.43
CA THR A 83 -3.08 -22.95 -18.10
C THR A 83 -2.49 -21.78 -17.33
N ILE A 84 -3.33 -21.07 -16.56
CA ILE A 84 -2.86 -19.95 -15.72
C ILE A 84 -2.38 -20.43 -14.38
N ILE A 85 -1.30 -19.81 -13.92
CA ILE A 85 -0.82 -19.89 -12.55
C ILE A 85 -1.31 -18.66 -11.78
N ASP A 86 -2.14 -18.88 -10.75
CA ASP A 86 -2.59 -17.83 -9.82
C ASP A 86 -1.67 -17.74 -8.61
N TYR A 87 -0.61 -16.97 -8.75
CA TYR A 87 0.34 -16.67 -7.68
C TYR A 87 -0.23 -15.75 -6.57
N SER A 88 -1.41 -15.13 -6.78
CA SER A 88 -1.98 -14.20 -5.81
C SER A 88 -2.64 -14.92 -4.62
N ARG A 89 -3.21 -16.11 -4.86
CA ARG A 89 -3.77 -16.97 -3.81
C ARG A 89 -2.70 -17.66 -2.97
N GLU A 90 -1.59 -18.08 -3.57
CA GLU A 90 -0.52 -18.80 -2.85
C GLU A 90 0.03 -18.01 -1.66
N LYS A 91 0.14 -16.68 -1.78
CA LYS A 91 0.60 -15.82 -0.68
C LYS A 91 -0.36 -15.71 0.50
N LYS A 92 -1.67 -15.92 0.30
CA LYS A 92 -2.66 -15.87 1.39
C LYS A 92 -2.71 -17.16 2.21
N ALA A 93 -2.23 -18.28 1.66
CA ALA A 93 -2.31 -19.59 2.31
C ALA A 93 -1.20 -19.84 3.36
N LYS A 94 -0.33 -18.86 3.61
CA LYS A 94 0.82 -18.93 4.51
C LYS A 94 0.72 -17.85 5.57
#